data_AF-A0AAV4IH60-F1
#
_entry.id   AF-A0AAV4IH60-F1
#
_cell.length_a   1.000
_cell.length_b   1.000
_cell.length_c   1.000
_cell.angle_alpha   90.00
_cell.angle_beta   90.00
_cell.angle_gamma   90.00
#
_symmetry.space_group_name_H-M   'P 1'
#
loop_
_entity.id
_entity.type
_entity.pdbx_description
1 polymer ?
#
loop_
_entity_poly.entity_id
_entity_poly.type
_entity_poly.pdbx_seq_one_letter_code
_entity_poly.pdbx_strand_id
1 'polypeptide(L)'
;MEMLDILRKFIKGERTGNWNLHLHSMKEMLPYLAASGHSLYAKSVYIYLQQMQTLQEQHPEVFSAFSAGHHVQRRSDRFWAGLSPDLVIEQALMRSVKSIGGLTHDRGMGDSQRTQWLLM
;
A
#
# COMPACT_ATOMS: atom_id res chain seq x y z
N MET A 1 18.54 15.92 -0.03
CA MET A 1 18.85 14.48 0.13
C MET A 1 17.84 13.79 1.04
N GLU A 2 17.47 14.36 2.19
CA GLU A 2 16.56 13.73 3.17
C GLU A 2 15.26 13.13 2.62
N MET A 3 14.50 13.87 1.80
CA MET A 3 13.24 13.36 1.22
C MET A 3 13.45 12.10 0.35
N LEU A 4 14.56 12.04 -0.39
CA LEU A 4 14.88 10.85 -1.21
C LEU A 4 15.22 9.66 -0.32
N ASP A 5 15.87 9.88 0.82
CA ASP A 5 16.21 8.82 1.75
C ASP A 5 14.96 8.30 2.47
N ILE A 6 14.02 9.18 2.83
CA ILE A 6 12.69 8.79 3.34
C ILE A 6 11.95 7.94 2.30
N LEU A 7 11.93 8.37 1.04
CA LEU A 7 11.29 7.61 -0.03
C LEU A 7 11.95 6.24 -0.25
N ARG A 8 13.28 6.16 -0.20
CA ARG A 8 14.01 4.88 -0.27
C ARG A 8 13.67 3.96 0.91
N LYS A 9 13.55 4.50 2.13
CA LYS A 9 13.11 3.74 3.31
C LYS A 9 11.70 3.21 3.10
N PHE A 10 10.78 4.05 2.61
CA PHE A 10 9.40 3.64 2.31
C PHE A 10 9.36 2.51 1.29
N ILE A 11 10.02 2.68 0.14
CA ILE A 11 10.12 1.63 -0.89
C ILE A 11 10.72 0.36 -0.31
N LYS A 12 11.78 0.46 0.49
CA LYS A 12 12.38 -0.71 1.16
C LYS A 12 11.37 -1.40 2.08
N GLY A 13 10.60 -0.64 2.88
CA GLY A 13 9.54 -1.14 3.73
C GLY A 13 8.53 -1.96 2.93
N GLU A 14 7.97 -1.37 1.88
CA GLU A 14 7.00 -2.01 1.00
C GLU A 14 7.56 -3.27 0.32
N ARG A 15 8.72 -3.14 -0.34
CA ARG A 15 9.30 -4.23 -1.14
C ARG A 15 9.68 -5.44 -0.27
N THR A 16 10.03 -5.21 0.99
CA THR A 16 10.43 -6.25 1.94
C THR A 16 9.31 -6.67 2.90
N GLY A 17 8.15 -6.03 2.88
CA GLY A 17 7.08 -6.25 3.84
C GLY A 17 7.49 -5.93 5.28
N ASN A 18 8.39 -4.97 5.48
CA ASN A 18 8.83 -4.56 6.81
C ASN A 18 7.88 -3.49 7.37
N TRP A 19 6.99 -3.93 8.25
CA TRP A 19 5.93 -3.10 8.80
C TRP A 19 6.43 -1.90 9.63
N ASN A 20 7.44 -2.12 10.47
CA ASN A 20 8.01 -1.04 11.28
C ASN A 20 8.69 0.02 10.40
N LEU A 21 9.39 -0.41 9.36
CA LEU A 21 10.03 0.50 8.41
C LEU A 21 8.99 1.28 7.59
N HIS A 22 7.89 0.64 7.20
CA HIS A 22 6.73 1.29 6.58
C HIS A 22 6.22 2.43 7.48
N LEU A 23 5.82 2.13 8.73
CA LEU A 23 5.28 3.13 9.67
C LEU A 23 6.28 4.24 9.96
N HIS A 24 7.56 3.91 10.14
CA HIS A 24 8.61 4.89 10.39
C HIS A 24 8.75 5.87 9.21
N SER A 25 8.82 5.35 7.98
CA SER A 25 8.95 6.18 6.80
C SER A 25 7.71 7.06 6.55
N MET A 26 6.50 6.54 6.83
CA MET A 26 5.25 7.31 6.76
C MET A 26 5.26 8.47 7.77
N LYS A 27 5.76 8.25 8.99
CA LYS A 27 5.92 9.29 10.01
C LYS A 27 6.93 10.35 9.58
N GLU A 28 8.08 9.95 9.02
CA GLU A 28 9.09 10.89 8.50
C GLU A 28 8.58 11.70 7.29
N MET A 29 7.69 11.13 6.48
CA MET A 29 7.11 11.80 5.31
C MET A 29 6.04 12.84 5.68
N LEU A 30 5.40 12.71 6.85
CA LEU A 30 4.27 13.53 7.26
C LEU A 30 4.50 15.05 7.21
N PRO A 31 5.63 15.61 7.69
CA PRO A 31 5.91 17.05 7.60
C PRO A 31 6.00 17.53 6.15
N TYR A 32 6.51 16.71 5.24
CA TYR A 32 6.62 17.05 3.82
C TYR A 32 5.25 17.07 3.14
N LEU A 33 4.36 16.13 3.47
CA LEU A 33 2.97 16.14 2.98
C LEU A 33 2.23 17.40 3.43
N ALA A 34 2.44 17.82 4.67
CA ALA A 34 1.85 19.06 5.19
C ALA A 34 2.44 20.30 4.47
N ALA A 35 3.76 20.37 4.34
CA ALA A 35 4.46 21.50 3.73
C ALA A 35 4.17 21.66 2.23
N SER A 36 3.93 20.57 1.51
CA SER A 36 3.64 20.59 0.07
C SER A 36 2.16 20.85 -0.26
N GLY A 37 1.32 21.13 0.74
CA GLY A 37 -0.11 21.38 0.55
C GLY A 37 -0.98 20.13 0.35
N HIS A 38 -0.44 18.92 0.56
CA HIS A 38 -1.21 17.67 0.53
C HIS A 38 -1.94 17.44 1.86
N SER A 39 -2.74 18.42 2.29
CA SER A 39 -3.40 18.47 3.61
C SER A 39 -4.29 17.25 3.89
N LEU A 40 -5.03 16.76 2.89
CA LEU A 40 -5.85 15.57 3.01
C LEU A 40 -5.01 14.32 3.27
N TYR A 41 -3.91 14.13 2.53
CA TYR A 41 -2.99 13.02 2.76
C TYR A 41 -2.31 13.13 4.12
N ALA A 42 -1.84 14.32 4.51
CA ALA A 42 -1.23 14.54 5.81
C ALA A 42 -2.20 14.17 6.95
N LYS A 43 -3.47 14.60 6.86
CA LYS A 43 -4.49 14.24 7.85
C LYS A 43 -4.74 12.73 7.90
N SER A 44 -4.91 12.08 6.74
CA SER A 44 -5.16 10.64 6.68
C SER A 44 -3.99 9.83 7.22
N VAL A 45 -2.75 10.18 6.86
CA VAL A 45 -1.53 9.53 7.37
C VAL A 45 -1.40 9.72 8.88
N TYR A 46 -1.70 10.91 9.40
CA TYR A 46 -1.68 11.16 10.83
C TYR A 46 -2.66 10.26 11.59
N ILE A 47 -3.92 10.18 11.15
CA ILE A 47 -4.95 9.32 11.77
C ILE A 47 -4.53 7.86 11.68
N TYR A 48 -4.07 7.43 10.51
CA TYR A 48 -3.56 6.08 10.30
C TYR A 48 -2.44 5.74 11.29
N LEU A 49 -1.42 6.59 11.43
CA LEU A 49 -0.31 6.36 12.37
C LEU A 49 -0.79 6.27 13.83
N GLN A 50 -1.81 7.02 14.23
CA GLN A 50 -2.41 6.90 15.57
C GLN A 50 -3.12 5.55 15.76
N GLN A 51 -3.88 5.10 14.77
CA GLN A 51 -4.52 3.78 14.81
C GLN A 51 -3.47 2.66 14.91
N MET A 52 -2.37 2.79 14.18
CA MET A 52 -1.31 1.77 14.17
C MET A 52 -0.58 1.65 15.53
N GLN A 53 -0.62 2.68 16.38
CA GLN A 53 -0.06 2.60 17.75
C GLN A 53 -0.88 1.71 18.69
N THR A 54 -2.19 1.64 18.48
CA THR A 54 -3.12 0.84 19.32
C THR A 54 -3.53 -0.47 18.66
N LEU A 55 -3.03 -0.74 17.45
CA LEU A 55 -3.38 -1.91 16.64
C LEU A 55 -3.11 -3.23 17.37
N GLN A 56 -2.01 -3.34 18.10
CA GLN A 56 -1.66 -4.56 18.83
C GLN A 56 -2.68 -4.90 19.91
N GLU A 57 -3.24 -3.89 20.58
CA GLU A 57 -4.21 -4.07 21.66
C GLU A 57 -5.63 -4.30 21.11
N GLN A 58 -6.01 -3.53 20.08
CA GLN A 58 -7.36 -3.59 19.52
C GLN A 58 -7.57 -4.76 18.57
N HIS A 59 -6.54 -5.10 17.78
CA HIS A 59 -6.60 -6.11 16.72
C HIS A 59 -5.28 -6.92 16.65
N PRO A 60 -4.98 -7.75 17.66
CA PRO A 60 -3.70 -8.47 17.76
C PRO A 60 -3.44 -9.40 16.57
N GLU A 61 -4.48 -10.00 16.00
CA GLU A 61 -4.40 -10.85 14.80
C GLU A 61 -3.94 -10.06 13.56
N VAL A 62 -4.48 -8.85 13.36
CA VAL A 62 -4.09 -7.95 12.26
C VAL A 62 -2.67 -7.45 12.49
N PHE A 63 -2.33 -7.07 13.72
CA PHE A 63 -0.97 -6.67 14.08
C PHE A 63 0.03 -7.79 13.78
N SER A 64 -0.30 -9.05 14.11
CA SER A 64 0.55 -10.20 13.82
C SER A 64 0.71 -10.40 12.31
N ALA A 65 -0.38 -10.32 11.53
CA ALA A 65 -0.33 -10.43 10.09
C ALA A 65 0.51 -9.31 9.44
N PHE A 66 0.35 -8.07 9.89
CA PHE A 66 1.11 -6.94 9.37
C PHE A 66 2.59 -7.04 9.73
N SER A 67 2.90 -7.41 10.97
CA SER A 67 4.25 -7.68 11.45
C SER A 67 4.93 -8.83 10.69
N ALA A 68 4.16 -9.82 10.24
CA ALA A 68 4.63 -10.89 9.34
C ALA A 68 4.81 -10.43 7.88
N GLY A 69 4.46 -9.19 7.55
CA GLY A 69 4.61 -8.60 6.22
C GLY A 69 3.41 -8.78 5.30
N HIS A 70 2.24 -9.21 5.81
CA HIS A 70 1.02 -9.38 5.01
C HIS A 70 0.28 -8.06 4.71
N HIS A 71 0.85 -6.92 5.08
CA HIS A 71 0.34 -5.60 4.66
C HIS A 71 0.69 -5.26 3.21
N VAL A 72 1.63 -6.01 2.60
CA VAL A 72 1.99 -5.89 1.19
C VAL A 72 1.62 -7.16 0.43
N GLN A 73 1.30 -7.01 -0.85
CA GLN A 73 0.98 -8.12 -1.72
C GLN A 73 2.22 -8.66 -2.42
N ARG A 74 2.29 -9.98 -2.59
CA ARG A 74 3.42 -10.69 -3.22
C ARG A 74 2.91 -11.72 -4.21
N ARG A 75 3.36 -11.62 -5.47
CA ARG A 75 3.11 -12.64 -6.51
C ARG A 75 4.19 -13.73 -6.61
N SER A 76 5.23 -13.63 -5.80
CA SER A 76 6.36 -14.56 -5.80
C SER A 76 7.07 -14.52 -4.44
N ASP A 77 7.76 -15.60 -4.09
CA ASP A 77 8.50 -15.72 -2.82
C ASP A 77 9.80 -14.92 -2.76
N ARG A 78 10.06 -14.07 -3.75
CA ARG A 78 11.24 -13.20 -3.76
C ARG A 78 11.15 -12.18 -2.62
N PHE A 79 12.22 -12.07 -1.84
CA PHE A 79 12.28 -11.18 -0.67
C PHE A 79 11.88 -9.73 -0.99
N TRP A 80 12.36 -9.18 -2.11
CA TRP A 80 12.11 -7.83 -2.57
C TRP A 80 10.89 -7.72 -3.51
N ALA A 81 9.87 -8.57 -3.40
CA ALA A 81 8.72 -8.56 -4.33
C ALA A 81 7.43 -7.94 -3.78
N GLY A 82 7.43 -7.39 -2.56
CA GLY A 82 6.26 -6.74 -1.98
C GLY A 82 5.77 -5.55 -2.81
N LEU A 83 4.45 -5.42 -2.96
CA LEU A 83 3.79 -4.30 -3.64
C LEU A 83 2.69 -3.75 -2.75
N SER A 84 2.53 -2.42 -2.75
CA SER A 84 1.44 -1.80 -2.00
C SER A 84 0.08 -2.26 -2.55
N PRO A 85 -0.93 -2.45 -1.69
CA PRO A 85 -2.27 -2.82 -2.14
C PRO A 85 -2.85 -1.83 -3.15
N ASP A 86 -2.60 -0.54 -2.98
CA ASP A 86 -3.06 0.52 -3.89
C ASP A 86 -2.47 0.38 -5.30
N LEU A 87 -1.15 0.17 -5.40
CA LEU A 87 -0.48 -0.05 -6.68
C LEU A 87 -1.01 -1.31 -7.39
N VAL A 88 -1.32 -2.34 -6.61
CA VAL A 88 -1.90 -3.58 -7.11
C VAL A 88 -3.32 -3.35 -7.64
N ILE A 89 -4.17 -2.64 -6.91
CA ILE A 89 -5.52 -2.27 -7.34
C ILE A 89 -5.44 -1.45 -8.63
N GLU A 90 -4.58 -0.42 -8.66
CA GLU A 90 -4.47 0.45 -9.82
C GLU A 90 -3.99 -0.32 -11.06
N GLN A 91 -2.93 -1.13 -10.91
CA GLN A 91 -2.31 -1.83 -12.04
C GLN A 91 -3.08 -3.07 -12.50
N ALA A 92 -3.75 -3.79 -11.59
CA ALA A 92 -4.47 -5.01 -11.94
C ALA A 92 -5.96 -4.75 -12.20
N LEU A 93 -6.64 -4.06 -11.28
CA LEU A 93 -8.08 -3.81 -11.36
C LEU A 93 -8.39 -2.61 -12.25
N MET A 94 -7.83 -1.43 -11.95
CA MET A 94 -8.23 -0.21 -12.66
C MET A 94 -7.76 -0.21 -14.11
N ARG A 95 -6.55 -0.71 -14.38
CA ARG A 95 -6.04 -0.84 -15.76
C ARG A 95 -6.83 -1.84 -16.59
N SER A 96 -7.22 -2.99 -16.03
CA SER A 96 -7.99 -3.99 -16.78
C SER A 96 -9.36 -3.46 -17.19
N VAL A 97 -10.07 -2.82 -16.26
CA VAL A 97 -11.36 -2.17 -16.50
C VAL A 97 -11.25 -1.04 -17.54
N LYS A 98 -10.19 -0.21 -17.48
CA LYS A 98 -10.01 0.91 -18.42
C LYS A 98 -9.59 0.45 -19.82
N SER A 99 -8.85 -0.64 -19.96
CA SER A 99 -8.38 -1.14 -21.27
C SER A 99 -9.49 -1.68 -22.17
N ILE A 100 -10.61 -2.11 -21.57
CA ILE A 100 -11.78 -2.63 -22.28
C ILE A 100 -12.83 -1.50 -22.37
N GLY A 101 -12.64 -0.56 -23.29
CA GLY A 101 -13.69 0.40 -23.68
C GLY A 101 -14.03 1.53 -22.69
N GLY A 102 -13.27 1.69 -21.60
CA GLY A 102 -13.51 2.72 -20.59
C GLY A 102 -14.64 2.38 -19.60
N LEU A 103 -14.80 3.20 -18.55
CA LEU A 103 -15.84 3.06 -17.52
C LEU A 103 -17.29 3.18 -18.05
N THR A 104 -17.46 3.58 -19.31
CA THR A 104 -18.74 3.87 -19.96
C THR A 104 -19.27 2.72 -20.83
N HIS A 105 -18.54 1.62 -20.98
CA HIS A 105 -19.01 0.45 -21.73
C HIS A 105 -19.15 -0.76 -20.80
N ASP A 106 -20.35 -1.33 -20.73
CA ASP A 106 -20.85 -2.39 -19.83
C ASP A 106 -20.10 -3.75 -19.83
N ARG A 107 -18.84 -3.81 -20.27
CA ARG A 107 -18.02 -5.02 -20.23
C ARG A 107 -16.98 -4.86 -19.13
N GLY A 108 -17.37 -5.28 -17.91
CA GLY A 108 -16.48 -5.37 -16.77
C GLY A 108 -15.28 -6.32 -16.97
N MET A 109 -14.56 -6.57 -15.89
CA MET A 109 -13.34 -7.41 -15.88
C MET A 109 -13.61 -8.82 -16.42
N GLY A 110 -12.80 -9.27 -17.40
CA GLY A 110 -12.90 -10.62 -17.99
C GLY A 110 -12.43 -11.71 -17.03
N ASP A 111 -12.81 -12.97 -17.29
CA ASP A 111 -12.60 -14.08 -16.34
C ASP A 111 -11.13 -14.38 -16.04
N SER A 112 -10.23 -14.19 -17.02
CA SER A 112 -8.78 -14.33 -16.80
C SER A 112 -8.23 -13.27 -15.85
N GLN A 113 -8.74 -12.04 -15.93
CA GLN A 113 -8.35 -10.93 -15.07
C GLN A 113 -8.93 -11.11 -13.66
N ARG A 114 -10.19 -11.58 -13.55
CA ARG A 114 -10.82 -12.00 -12.29
C ARG A 114 -10.03 -13.08 -11.58
N THR A 115 -9.60 -14.10 -12.33
CA THR A 115 -8.77 -15.18 -11.80
C THR A 115 -7.43 -14.63 -11.31
N GLN A 116 -6.79 -13.74 -12.07
CA GLN A 116 -5.55 -13.09 -11.64
C GLN A 116 -5.71 -12.22 -10.38
N TRP A 117 -6.87 -11.61 -10.17
CA TRP A 117 -7.19 -10.85 -8.96
C TRP A 117 -7.44 -11.75 -7.74
N LEU A 118 -8.17 -12.85 -7.94
CA LEU A 118 -8.49 -13.81 -6.86
C LEU A 118 -7.29 -14.65 -6.41
N LEU A 119 -6.33 -14.88 -7.30
CA LEU A 119 -5.10 -15.64 -7.03
C LEU A 119 -3.95 -14.75 -6.53
N MET A 120 -4.23 -13.50 -6.19
CA MET A 120 -3.23 -12.49 -5.83
C MET A 120 -2.96 -12.41 -4.33
#